data_AF-A0A915K8L2-F1
#
_entry.id   AF-A0A915K8L2-F1
#
_cell.length_a   1.000
_cell.length_b   1.000
_cell.length_c   1.000
_cell.angle_alpha   90.00
_cell.angle_beta   90.00
_cell.angle_gamma   90.00
#
_symmetry.space_group_name_H-M   'P 1'
#
loop_
_entity.id
_entity.type
_entity.pdbx_description
1 polymer ?
#
loop_
_entity_poly.entity_id
_entity_poly.type
_entity_poly.pdbx_seq_one_letter_code
_entity_poly.pdbx_strand_id
1 'polypeptide(L)'
;MIIPSFSPSAEVQVCRTEKACEPTRQQNNGSDSDVLKTDSEENMKYYAVQLFVQYASFDEYTEAKRLIVKRRSHFTEMVAYILEYIVEKEDEERLKFANLLSKLYNDSIVDKEMLTDGFAKFVELCMDCDLVGDLRLIWDLLAVIISNIAKFSSSQGLSLSDFYSSFKAADHYKYVLFTKCLQKLVHLPVDEQKSAHGDFFTSGANYWSIFDFVDRSALIDDLKDKGISLPEFSPFAPLNNPNDNTTNSDGESREIEELFGPCLPVFRRFFTGNKPLEKILLNTLCEVYYENQCPKDSLTSIFELLIMENVLPRDAFLDWWSLKQQCRAYDVVLRDLKLKTFVEELQHSI
;
A
#
# COMPACT_ATOMS: atom_id res chain seq x y z
N MET A 1 16.90 28.08 52.20
CA MET A 1 16.82 27.17 51.04
C MET A 1 17.12 28.01 49.80
N ILE A 2 18.32 27.84 49.25
CA ILE A 2 18.86 28.64 48.16
C ILE A 2 18.67 27.80 46.88
N ILE A 3 17.94 28.35 45.91
CA ILE A 3 17.73 27.75 44.59
C ILE A 3 18.82 28.28 43.67
N PRO A 4 19.68 27.46 43.05
CA PRO A 4 20.63 27.94 42.08
C PRO A 4 19.98 28.03 40.70
N SER A 5 20.05 29.23 40.11
CA SER A 5 19.72 29.54 38.72
C SER A 5 20.76 28.94 37.78
N PHE A 6 20.34 28.08 36.86
CA PHE A 6 21.16 27.62 35.75
C PHE A 6 20.85 28.44 34.49
N SER A 7 21.87 29.13 34.00
CA SER A 7 21.92 29.82 32.72
C SER A 7 22.69 28.95 31.73
N PRO A 8 22.21 28.74 30.49
CA PRO A 8 23.07 28.26 29.42
C PRO A 8 23.21 29.34 28.34
N SER A 9 24.29 30.11 28.44
CA SER A 9 24.89 30.80 27.30
C SER A 9 26.05 29.94 26.82
N ALA A 10 25.86 29.23 25.71
CA ALA A 10 26.95 28.62 24.96
C ALA A 10 26.75 28.99 23.50
N GLU A 11 27.46 30.04 23.08
CA GLU A 11 27.67 30.39 21.68
C GLU A 11 28.36 29.21 20.99
N VAL A 12 27.67 28.55 20.07
CA VAL A 12 28.27 27.60 19.15
C VAL A 12 28.97 28.40 18.06
N GLN A 13 30.29 28.54 18.23
CA GLN A 13 31.20 29.11 17.25
C GLN A 13 31.30 28.14 16.06
N VAL A 14 30.55 28.41 14.99
CA VAL A 14 30.63 27.65 13.73
C VAL A 14 31.94 28.01 13.04
N CYS A 15 32.96 27.16 13.22
CA CYS A 15 34.17 27.17 12.41
C CYS A 15 33.82 26.79 10.97
N ARG A 16 33.75 27.80 10.08
CA ARG A 16 33.88 27.62 8.64
C ARG A 16 35.31 27.16 8.34
N THR A 17 35.50 25.88 8.12
CA THR A 17 36.62 25.38 7.32
C THR A 17 36.10 25.03 5.94
N GLU A 18 36.14 26.01 5.04
CA GLU A 18 36.14 25.80 3.61
C GLU A 18 37.41 25.01 3.24
N LYS A 19 37.26 23.72 2.95
CA LYS A 19 38.18 23.02 2.07
C LYS A 19 37.39 22.61 0.84
N ALA A 20 37.49 23.49 -0.17
CA ALA A 20 37.10 23.22 -1.53
C ALA A 20 37.79 21.93 -2.02
N CYS A 21 37.01 20.92 -2.36
CA CYS A 21 37.43 19.95 -3.36
C CYS A 21 37.40 20.67 -4.70
N GLU A 22 38.55 21.14 -5.16
CA GLU A 22 38.75 21.55 -6.55
C GLU A 22 38.57 20.31 -7.45
N PRO A 23 37.63 20.30 -8.41
CA PRO A 23 37.66 19.33 -9.48
C PRO A 23 38.73 19.76 -10.48
N THR A 24 39.73 18.89 -10.65
CA THR A 24 40.80 18.99 -11.65
C THR A 24 40.23 19.40 -13.01
N ARG A 25 40.53 20.63 -13.42
CA ARG A 25 40.14 21.21 -14.70
C ARG A 25 41.03 20.62 -15.80
N GLN A 26 40.65 19.46 -16.35
CA GLN A 26 41.23 19.00 -17.62
C GLN A 26 40.65 19.84 -18.76
N GLN A 27 41.46 20.78 -19.27
CA GLN A 27 41.20 21.46 -20.53
C GLN A 27 41.41 20.48 -21.68
N ASN A 28 40.34 19.78 -22.07
CA ASN A 28 40.27 19.08 -23.35
C ASN A 28 39.53 19.99 -24.34
N ASN A 29 40.30 20.70 -25.17
CA ASN A 29 39.81 21.31 -26.40
C ASN A 29 39.65 20.20 -27.44
N GLY A 30 38.49 19.53 -27.45
CA GLY A 30 38.15 18.50 -28.42
C GLY A 30 36.66 18.56 -28.75
N SER A 31 36.35 19.10 -29.94
CA SER A 31 35.10 18.95 -30.71
C SER A 31 33.81 18.63 -29.93
N ASP A 32 33.02 19.67 -29.71
CA ASP A 32 31.80 19.77 -28.89
C ASP A 32 30.54 19.13 -29.51
N SER A 33 30.65 18.01 -30.22
CA SER A 33 29.47 17.29 -30.72
C SER A 33 29.68 15.79 -30.72
N ASP A 34 28.74 15.06 -30.12
CA ASP A 34 28.56 13.60 -30.18
C ASP A 34 29.28 12.70 -29.17
N VAL A 35 29.39 13.17 -27.92
CA VAL A 35 29.51 12.24 -26.78
C VAL A 35 28.46 12.62 -25.72
N LEU A 36 27.18 12.41 -26.05
CA LEU A 36 26.19 12.08 -25.03
C LEU A 36 26.55 10.70 -24.49
N LYS A 37 27.59 10.66 -23.63
CA LYS A 37 27.85 9.53 -22.74
C LYS A 37 26.53 9.29 -22.04
N THR A 38 25.91 8.16 -22.32
CA THR A 38 24.84 7.61 -21.50
C THR A 38 25.30 7.71 -20.06
N ASP A 39 24.69 8.61 -19.28
CA ASP A 39 24.94 8.68 -17.85
C ASP A 39 24.70 7.27 -17.32
N SER A 40 25.74 6.66 -16.71
CA SER A 40 25.58 5.33 -16.15
C SER A 40 24.44 5.37 -15.15
N GLU A 41 23.70 4.27 -15.07
CA GLU A 41 22.59 4.14 -14.15
C GLU A 41 22.98 4.51 -12.70
N GLU A 42 24.17 4.07 -12.28
CA GLU A 42 24.77 4.41 -10.99
C GLU A 42 24.98 5.92 -10.78
N ASN A 43 25.42 6.65 -11.81
CA ASN A 43 25.58 8.10 -11.72
C ASN A 43 24.22 8.80 -11.55
N MET A 44 23.19 8.29 -12.22
CA MET A 44 21.84 8.83 -12.11
C MET A 44 21.24 8.56 -10.72
N LYS A 45 21.42 7.35 -10.19
CA LYS A 45 21.04 6.98 -8.82
C LYS A 45 21.74 7.86 -7.78
N TYR A 46 23.06 7.99 -7.89
CA TYR A 46 23.84 8.86 -6.99
C TYR A 46 23.36 10.32 -7.05
N TYR A 47 23.16 10.86 -8.25
CA TYR A 47 22.66 12.22 -8.43
C TYR A 47 21.28 12.42 -7.80
N ALA A 48 20.33 11.51 -8.04
CA ALA A 48 18.97 11.59 -7.53
C ALA A 48 18.95 11.62 -5.98
N VAL A 49 19.71 10.72 -5.35
CA VAL A 49 19.83 10.64 -3.89
C VAL A 49 20.49 11.89 -3.32
N GLN A 50 21.60 12.36 -3.90
CA GLN A 50 22.28 13.57 -3.42
C GLN A 50 21.40 14.81 -3.50
N LEU A 51 20.65 14.96 -4.60
CA LEU A 51 19.67 16.05 -4.74
C LEU A 51 18.63 16.00 -3.62
N PHE A 52 18.07 14.82 -3.36
CA PHE A 52 17.08 14.67 -2.31
C PHE A 52 17.67 14.94 -0.92
N VAL A 53 18.88 14.45 -0.61
CA VAL A 53 19.54 14.69 0.69
C VAL A 53 19.78 16.19 0.92
N GLN A 54 20.21 16.93 -0.12
CA GLN A 54 20.35 18.38 -0.03
C GLN A 54 19.00 19.05 0.24
N TYR A 55 17.95 18.67 -0.50
CA TYR A 55 16.61 19.17 -0.27
C TYR A 55 16.12 18.87 1.15
N ALA A 56 16.28 17.64 1.63
CA ALA A 56 15.81 17.21 2.95
C ALA A 56 16.55 17.91 4.11
N SER A 57 17.80 18.30 3.88
CA SER A 57 18.65 18.99 4.86
C SER A 57 18.35 20.48 4.98
N PHE A 58 18.07 21.15 3.85
CA PHE A 58 17.95 22.61 3.79
C PHE A 58 16.53 23.12 3.48
N ASP A 59 15.61 22.24 3.08
CA ASP A 59 14.26 22.55 2.59
C ASP A 59 14.24 23.62 1.46
N GLU A 60 15.34 23.70 0.69
CA GLU A 60 15.50 24.65 -0.41
C GLU A 60 14.78 24.17 -1.67
N TYR A 61 13.46 24.31 -1.70
CA TYR A 61 12.62 23.89 -2.83
C TYR A 61 13.06 24.50 -4.17
N THR A 62 13.45 25.79 -4.20
CA THR A 62 13.87 26.48 -5.43
C THR A 62 15.09 25.83 -6.06
N GLU A 63 16.06 25.41 -5.25
CA GLU A 63 17.27 24.76 -5.76
C GLU A 63 16.98 23.33 -6.21
N ALA A 64 16.21 22.56 -5.44
CA ALA A 64 15.75 21.23 -5.83
C ALA A 64 14.99 21.26 -7.16
N LYS A 65 14.05 22.20 -7.33
CA LYS A 65 13.31 22.43 -8.57
C LYS A 65 14.24 22.74 -9.74
N ARG A 66 15.22 23.64 -9.55
CA ARG A 66 16.20 24.00 -10.59
C ARG A 66 17.01 22.79 -11.06
N LEU A 67 17.47 21.97 -10.12
CA LEU A 67 18.23 20.76 -10.40
C LEU A 67 17.38 19.70 -11.13
N ILE A 68 16.14 19.49 -10.71
CA ILE A 68 15.19 18.57 -11.34
C ILE A 68 14.87 19.01 -12.78
N VAL A 69 14.59 20.30 -13.01
CA VAL A 69 14.31 20.84 -14.36
C VAL A 69 15.49 20.59 -15.31
N LYS A 70 16.73 20.68 -14.81
CA LYS A 70 17.93 20.41 -15.61
C LYS A 70 18.01 18.95 -16.10
N ARG A 71 17.40 18.00 -15.38
CA ARG A 71 17.38 16.57 -15.71
C ARG A 71 15.96 16.02 -15.88
N ARG A 72 15.04 16.84 -16.38
CA ARG A 72 13.61 16.47 -16.49
C ARG A 72 13.36 15.16 -17.25
N SER A 73 14.17 14.84 -18.27
CA SER A 73 14.06 13.60 -19.04
C SER A 73 14.35 12.33 -18.22
N HIS A 74 14.95 12.45 -17.04
CA HIS A 74 15.26 11.35 -16.13
C HIS A 74 14.45 11.41 -14.84
N PHE A 75 13.38 12.21 -14.81
CA PHE A 75 12.61 12.39 -13.59
C PHE A 75 11.99 11.08 -13.08
N THR A 76 11.50 10.25 -14.00
CA THR A 76 10.97 8.90 -13.70
C THR A 76 12.00 8.04 -12.94
N GLU A 77 13.23 7.97 -13.45
CA GLU A 77 14.35 7.29 -12.79
C GLU A 77 14.66 7.89 -11.42
N MET A 78 14.70 9.22 -11.35
CA MET A 78 15.02 9.93 -10.11
C MET A 78 14.01 9.62 -9.01
N VAL A 79 12.71 9.63 -9.33
CA VAL A 79 11.65 9.26 -8.38
C VAL A 79 11.89 7.85 -7.87
N ALA A 80 12.15 6.90 -8.76
CA ALA A 80 12.35 5.50 -8.37
C ALA A 80 13.56 5.32 -7.43
N TYR A 81 14.70 5.94 -7.76
CA TYR A 81 15.91 5.85 -6.94
C TYR A 81 15.79 6.59 -5.60
N ILE A 82 15.05 7.70 -5.55
CA ILE A 82 14.80 8.39 -4.28
C ILE A 82 13.85 7.55 -3.41
N LEU A 83 12.80 6.95 -3.99
CA LEU A 83 11.90 6.04 -3.28
C LEU A 83 12.65 4.84 -2.68
N GLU A 84 13.54 4.23 -3.46
CA GLU A 84 14.44 3.17 -3.00
C GLU A 84 15.30 3.62 -1.82
N TYR A 85 15.82 4.85 -1.85
CA TYR A 85 16.62 5.40 -0.76
C TYR A 85 15.81 5.69 0.52
N ILE A 86 14.58 6.23 0.39
CA ILE A 86 13.78 6.68 1.54
C ILE A 86 12.93 5.59 2.18
N VAL A 87 12.80 4.41 1.56
CA VAL A 87 11.98 3.32 2.10
C VAL A 87 12.43 2.89 3.49
N GLU A 88 13.75 2.92 3.76
CA GLU A 88 14.33 2.59 5.07
C GLU A 88 14.51 3.79 5.99
N LYS A 89 14.08 4.99 5.57
CA LYS A 89 14.27 6.23 6.32
C LYS A 89 13.13 6.53 7.28
N GLU A 90 13.36 7.49 8.18
CA GLU A 90 12.36 7.95 9.12
C GLU A 90 11.18 8.67 8.41
N ASP A 91 10.02 8.69 9.06
CA ASP A 91 8.80 9.28 8.51
C ASP A 91 8.95 10.75 8.11
N GLU A 92 9.84 11.50 8.78
CA GLU A 92 10.13 12.90 8.44
C GLU A 92 10.74 13.03 7.03
N GLU A 93 11.70 12.19 6.66
CA GLU A 93 12.32 12.23 5.33
C GLU A 93 11.34 11.78 4.24
N ARG A 94 10.53 10.76 4.53
CA ARG A 94 9.46 10.31 3.64
C ARG A 94 8.45 11.42 3.35
N LEU A 95 8.06 12.16 4.40
CA LEU A 95 7.16 13.31 4.29
C LEU A 95 7.79 14.46 3.50
N LYS A 96 9.08 14.75 3.70
CA LYS A 96 9.81 15.75 2.90
C LYS A 96 9.78 15.39 1.43
N PHE A 97 10.03 14.13 1.07
CA PHE A 97 9.96 13.72 -0.34
C PHE A 97 8.55 13.85 -0.92
N ALA A 98 7.52 13.45 -0.17
CA ALA A 98 6.13 13.63 -0.59
C ALA A 98 5.79 15.10 -0.86
N ASN A 99 6.24 16.01 0.02
CA ASN A 99 6.07 17.45 -0.15
C ASN A 99 6.81 17.99 -1.38
N LEU A 100 8.02 17.49 -1.67
CA LEU A 100 8.75 17.84 -2.88
C LEU A 100 7.96 17.46 -4.13
N LEU A 101 7.50 16.20 -4.23
CA LEU A 101 6.72 15.72 -5.38
C LEU A 101 5.42 16.51 -5.55
N SER A 102 4.70 16.75 -4.45
CA SER A 102 3.47 17.55 -4.46
C SER A 102 3.72 18.97 -4.99
N LYS A 103 4.76 19.66 -4.50
CA LYS A 103 5.11 21.00 -4.97
C LYS A 103 5.50 21.00 -6.46
N LEU A 104 6.29 20.01 -6.90
CA LEU A 104 6.67 19.88 -8.32
C LEU A 104 5.46 19.65 -9.23
N TYR A 105 4.51 18.83 -8.78
CA TYR A 105 3.27 18.56 -9.51
C TYR A 105 2.39 19.81 -9.60
N ASN A 106 2.19 20.50 -8.46
CA ASN A 106 1.41 21.74 -8.39
C ASN A 106 2.01 22.87 -9.24
N ASP A 107 3.33 22.94 -9.31
CA ASP A 107 4.06 23.89 -10.18
C ASP A 107 4.10 23.44 -11.66
N SER A 108 3.44 22.33 -12.01
CA SER A 108 3.40 21.72 -13.35
C SER A 108 4.79 21.46 -13.95
N ILE A 109 5.78 21.21 -13.07
CA ILE A 109 7.15 20.83 -13.48
C ILE A 109 7.17 19.36 -13.90
N VAL A 110 6.36 18.57 -13.22
CA VAL A 110 6.17 17.13 -13.48
C VAL A 110 4.70 16.92 -13.76
N ASP A 111 4.41 16.11 -14.77
CA ASP A 111 3.05 15.73 -15.08
C ASP A 111 2.70 14.41 -14.36
N LYS A 112 1.44 14.02 -14.53
CA LYS A 112 0.88 12.82 -13.93
C LYS A 112 1.60 11.56 -14.41
N GLU A 113 1.89 11.46 -15.70
CA GLU A 113 2.54 10.29 -16.32
C GLU A 113 3.95 10.08 -15.75
N MET A 114 4.75 11.14 -15.71
CA MET A 114 6.09 11.13 -15.10
C MET A 114 6.10 10.65 -13.65
N LEU A 115 5.13 11.10 -12.85
CA LEU A 115 4.99 10.63 -11.47
C LEU A 115 4.60 9.16 -11.42
N THR A 116 3.51 8.78 -12.09
CA THR A 116 2.97 7.41 -12.03
C THR A 116 3.95 6.38 -12.57
N ASP A 117 4.74 6.74 -13.58
CA ASP A 117 5.80 5.89 -14.13
C ASP A 117 6.98 5.77 -13.15
N GLY A 118 7.31 6.84 -12.43
CA GLY A 118 8.37 6.82 -11.42
C GLY A 118 8.03 5.87 -10.26
N PHE A 119 6.77 5.88 -9.83
CA PHE A 119 6.26 4.91 -8.86
C PHE A 119 6.22 3.48 -9.42
N ALA A 120 5.78 3.30 -10.67
CA ALA A 120 5.76 1.99 -11.30
C ALA A 120 7.17 1.38 -11.39
N LYS A 121 8.14 2.18 -11.82
CA LYS A 121 9.55 1.79 -11.86
C LYS A 121 10.12 1.46 -10.49
N PHE A 122 9.75 2.19 -9.44
CA PHE A 122 10.13 1.84 -8.07
C PHE A 122 9.59 0.46 -7.67
N VAL A 123 8.33 0.17 -7.97
CA VAL A 123 7.74 -1.14 -7.66
C VAL A 123 8.46 -2.25 -8.44
N GLU A 124 8.80 -2.03 -9.71
CA GLU A 124 9.62 -2.96 -10.50
C GLU A 124 10.98 -3.23 -9.81
N LEU A 125 11.70 -2.18 -9.39
CA LEU A 125 12.96 -2.32 -8.66
C LEU A 125 12.80 -3.11 -7.35
N CYS A 126 11.72 -2.89 -6.61
CA CYS A 126 11.45 -3.63 -5.38
C CYS A 126 11.12 -5.11 -5.62
N MET A 127 10.56 -5.47 -6.77
CA MET A 127 10.27 -6.86 -7.12
C MET A 127 11.52 -7.60 -7.59
N ASP A 128 12.44 -6.90 -8.24
CA ASP A 128 13.72 -7.47 -8.70
C ASP A 128 14.74 -7.64 -7.57
N CYS A 129 14.62 -6.84 -6.51
CA CYS A 129 15.42 -7.00 -5.31
C CYS A 129 14.75 -8.00 -4.36
N ASP A 130 15.52 -8.80 -3.61
CA ASP A 130 15.02 -9.63 -2.51
C ASP A 130 14.38 -8.83 -1.33
N LEU A 131 14.06 -7.54 -1.56
CA LEU A 131 13.28 -6.63 -0.71
C LEU A 131 11.83 -7.10 -0.48
N VAL A 132 11.43 -8.26 -1.02
CA VAL A 132 10.14 -8.91 -0.77
C VAL A 132 9.86 -9.07 0.75
N GLY A 133 10.91 -9.22 1.56
CA GLY A 133 10.79 -9.26 3.03
C GLY A 133 10.18 -8.00 3.66
N ASP A 134 10.36 -6.84 3.02
CA ASP A 134 9.96 -5.52 3.51
C ASP A 134 8.79 -4.91 2.71
N LEU A 135 8.03 -5.73 1.97
CA LEU A 135 6.85 -5.29 1.20
C LEU A 135 5.91 -4.40 2.01
N ARG A 136 5.74 -4.66 3.30
CA ARG A 136 4.91 -3.83 4.19
C ARG A 136 5.40 -2.37 4.24
N LEU A 137 6.71 -2.15 4.40
CA LEU A 137 7.29 -0.81 4.48
C LEU A 137 7.16 -0.06 3.16
N ILE A 138 7.30 -0.77 2.03
CA ILE A 138 7.10 -0.24 0.68
C ILE A 138 5.67 0.28 0.52
N TRP A 139 4.66 -0.52 0.90
CA TRP A 139 3.26 -0.11 0.77
C TRP A 139 2.89 1.03 1.72
N ASP A 140 3.39 1.01 2.95
CA ASP A 140 3.18 2.11 3.91
C ASP A 140 3.82 3.42 3.41
N LEU A 141 5.03 3.35 2.83
CA LEU A 141 5.71 4.49 2.20
C LEU A 141 4.87 5.07 1.07
N LEU A 142 4.51 4.23 0.11
CA LEU A 142 3.75 4.63 -1.07
C LEU A 142 2.40 5.23 -0.67
N ALA A 143 1.73 4.64 0.32
CA ALA A 143 0.50 5.19 0.88
C ALA A 143 0.69 6.61 1.44
N VAL A 144 1.74 6.85 2.22
CA VAL A 144 2.03 8.19 2.76
C VAL A 144 2.28 9.20 1.65
N ILE A 145 3.08 8.83 0.64
CA ILE A 145 3.47 9.74 -0.44
C ILE A 145 2.27 10.05 -1.33
N ILE A 146 1.58 9.02 -1.83
CA ILE A 146 0.43 9.17 -2.72
C ILE A 146 -0.67 9.97 -2.02
N SER A 147 -0.93 9.68 -0.74
CA SER A 147 -1.94 10.42 0.03
C SER A 147 -1.60 11.90 0.15
N ASN A 148 -0.33 12.24 0.35
CA ASN A 148 0.08 13.65 0.41
C ASN A 148 -0.06 14.33 -0.94
N ILE A 149 0.39 13.69 -2.03
CA ILE A 149 0.23 14.28 -3.36
C ILE A 149 -1.26 14.52 -3.64
N ALA A 150 -2.12 13.51 -3.39
CA ALA A 150 -3.56 13.57 -3.59
C ALA A 150 -4.23 14.74 -2.83
N LYS A 151 -3.83 15.00 -1.57
CA LYS A 151 -4.36 16.12 -0.76
C LYS A 151 -4.13 17.47 -1.43
N PHE A 152 -2.97 17.66 -2.02
CA PHE A 152 -2.57 18.95 -2.59
C PHE A 152 -2.90 19.06 -4.10
N SER A 153 -3.24 17.96 -4.76
CA SER A 153 -3.51 17.88 -6.20
C SER A 153 -4.98 17.97 -6.58
N SER A 154 -5.88 18.28 -5.65
CA SER A 154 -7.34 18.34 -5.89
C SER A 154 -7.73 19.27 -7.05
N SER A 155 -6.89 20.24 -7.41
CA SER A 155 -7.09 21.12 -8.57
C SER A 155 -6.59 20.56 -9.91
N GLN A 156 -5.72 19.55 -9.91
CA GLN A 156 -5.05 19.02 -11.12
C GLN A 156 -5.47 17.58 -11.47
N GLY A 157 -6.36 16.96 -10.70
CA GLY A 157 -7.04 15.71 -11.08
C GLY A 157 -6.17 14.45 -10.99
N LEU A 158 -5.17 14.44 -10.10
CA LEU A 158 -4.44 13.21 -9.77
C LEU A 158 -5.29 12.36 -8.82
N SER A 159 -5.70 11.19 -9.29
CA SER A 159 -6.54 10.24 -8.56
C SER A 159 -5.73 9.01 -8.13
N LEU A 160 -6.21 8.27 -7.13
CA LEU A 160 -5.58 6.99 -6.74
C LEU A 160 -5.60 5.96 -7.87
N SER A 161 -6.66 5.97 -8.69
CA SER A 161 -6.78 5.09 -9.86
C SER A 161 -5.64 5.29 -10.85
N ASP A 162 -5.04 6.48 -10.90
CA ASP A 162 -3.95 6.76 -11.83
C ASP A 162 -2.70 5.98 -11.47
N PHE A 163 -2.34 5.99 -10.18
CA PHE A 163 -1.27 5.16 -9.66
C PHE A 163 -1.59 3.68 -9.85
N TYR A 164 -2.82 3.27 -9.54
CA TYR A 164 -3.25 1.88 -9.73
C TYR A 164 -3.03 1.37 -11.16
N SER A 165 -3.37 2.21 -12.15
CA SER A 165 -3.25 1.87 -13.57
C SER A 165 -1.80 1.76 -14.05
N SER A 166 -0.84 2.45 -13.42
CA SER A 166 0.56 2.45 -13.86
C SER A 166 1.37 1.23 -13.41
N PHE A 167 0.96 0.55 -12.34
CA PHE A 167 1.70 -0.59 -11.77
C PHE A 167 1.58 -1.91 -12.58
N LYS A 168 1.68 -1.89 -13.91
CA LYS A 168 1.41 -3.05 -14.80
C LYS A 168 2.08 -4.37 -14.40
N ALA A 169 3.27 -4.35 -13.80
CA ALA A 169 4.04 -5.54 -13.42
C ALA A 169 3.61 -6.17 -12.07
N ALA A 170 2.70 -5.54 -11.32
CA ALA A 170 2.46 -5.84 -9.91
C ALA A 170 0.98 -6.13 -9.61
N ASP A 171 0.26 -6.84 -10.48
CA ASP A 171 -1.19 -7.08 -10.34
C ASP A 171 -1.58 -7.66 -8.97
N HIS A 172 -0.77 -8.55 -8.40
CA HIS A 172 -1.01 -9.13 -7.07
C HIS A 172 -0.81 -8.12 -5.91
N TYR A 173 -0.04 -7.06 -6.15
CA TYR A 173 0.46 -6.14 -5.14
C TYR A 173 -0.24 -4.77 -5.16
N LYS A 174 -0.83 -4.40 -6.31
CA LYS A 174 -1.70 -3.24 -6.48
C LYS A 174 -2.79 -3.16 -5.41
N TYR A 175 -3.38 -4.29 -5.05
CA TYR A 175 -4.44 -4.36 -4.05
C TYR A 175 -3.94 -4.08 -2.63
N VAL A 176 -2.76 -4.62 -2.25
CA VAL A 176 -2.15 -4.36 -0.94
C VAL A 176 -1.79 -2.90 -0.81
N LEU A 177 -1.18 -2.31 -1.84
CA LEU A 177 -0.91 -0.88 -1.91
C LEU A 177 -2.18 -0.06 -1.74
N PHE A 178 -3.21 -0.37 -2.53
CA PHE A 178 -4.46 0.37 -2.55
C PHE A 178 -5.18 0.33 -1.21
N THR A 179 -5.27 -0.85 -0.58
CA THR A 179 -5.87 -1.01 0.75
C THR A 179 -5.10 -0.21 1.80
N LYS A 180 -3.76 -0.20 1.74
CA LYS A 180 -2.93 0.61 2.65
C LYS A 180 -3.07 2.11 2.40
N CYS A 181 -3.11 2.53 1.13
CA CYS A 181 -3.42 3.91 0.74
C CYS A 181 -4.76 4.34 1.32
N LEU A 182 -5.83 3.56 1.10
CA LEU A 182 -7.15 3.85 1.66
C LEU A 182 -7.15 3.90 3.19
N GLN A 183 -6.52 2.94 3.88
CA GLN A 183 -6.40 2.96 5.34
C GLN A 183 -5.72 4.23 5.86
N LYS A 184 -4.69 4.74 5.15
CA LYS A 184 -4.03 6.01 5.50
C LYS A 184 -4.88 7.23 5.14
N LEU A 185 -5.69 7.15 4.09
CA LEU A 185 -6.64 8.18 3.66
C LEU A 185 -7.90 8.22 4.52
N VAL A 186 -8.27 7.16 5.26
CA VAL A 186 -9.38 7.16 6.25
C VAL A 186 -9.14 8.13 7.41
N HIS A 187 -7.93 8.69 7.54
CA HIS A 187 -7.65 9.82 8.42
C HIS A 187 -7.91 11.20 7.78
N LEU A 188 -8.39 11.26 6.53
CA LEU A 188 -8.80 12.49 5.86
C LEU A 188 -10.21 12.94 6.26
N PRO A 189 -10.57 14.21 6.04
CA PRO A 189 -11.94 14.67 6.11
C PRO A 189 -12.89 13.84 5.22
N VAL A 190 -14.12 13.64 5.69
CA VAL A 190 -15.15 12.78 5.06
C VAL A 190 -15.38 13.10 3.58
N ASP A 191 -15.22 14.36 3.17
CA ASP A 191 -15.48 14.79 1.79
C ASP A 191 -14.35 14.34 0.82
N GLU A 192 -13.10 14.31 1.29
CA GLU A 192 -11.95 13.78 0.52
C GLU A 192 -11.98 12.25 0.46
N GLN A 193 -12.42 11.60 1.55
CA GLN A 193 -12.70 10.16 1.55
C GLN A 193 -13.77 9.83 0.52
N LYS A 194 -14.88 10.58 0.48
CA LYS A 194 -15.96 10.37 -0.49
C LYS A 194 -15.54 10.60 -1.93
N SER A 195 -14.59 11.51 -2.21
CA SER A 195 -14.04 11.70 -3.56
C SER A 195 -13.12 10.53 -3.94
N ALA A 196 -12.16 10.17 -3.09
CA ALA A 196 -11.25 9.05 -3.36
C ALA A 196 -11.98 7.70 -3.46
N HIS A 197 -13.01 7.50 -2.64
CA HIS A 197 -13.92 6.36 -2.69
C HIS A 197 -14.85 6.47 -3.91
N GLY A 198 -15.43 7.63 -4.16
CA GLY A 198 -16.31 7.91 -5.30
C GLY A 198 -15.64 7.66 -6.65
N ASP A 199 -14.42 8.14 -6.86
CA ASP A 199 -13.65 7.95 -8.10
C ASP A 199 -13.31 6.46 -8.32
N PHE A 200 -13.07 5.71 -7.24
CA PHE A 200 -12.87 4.26 -7.31
C PHE A 200 -14.16 3.51 -7.66
N PHE A 201 -15.27 3.77 -6.95
CA PHE A 201 -16.53 3.06 -7.16
C PHE A 201 -17.27 3.49 -8.44
N THR A 202 -17.09 4.71 -8.93
CA THR A 202 -17.64 5.17 -10.23
C THR A 202 -16.85 4.67 -11.44
N SER A 203 -15.62 4.22 -11.26
CA SER A 203 -14.83 3.53 -12.31
C SER A 203 -15.25 2.07 -12.54
N GLY A 204 -16.25 1.56 -11.80
CA GLY A 204 -16.81 0.21 -11.97
C GLY A 204 -16.14 -0.87 -11.11
N ALA A 205 -15.35 -0.50 -10.11
CA ALA A 205 -14.81 -1.43 -9.13
C ALA A 205 -15.85 -1.74 -8.04
N ASN A 206 -16.44 -2.93 -8.09
CA ASN A 206 -17.24 -3.53 -7.01
C ASN A 206 -16.35 -4.58 -6.28
N TYR A 207 -16.80 -5.11 -5.13
CA TYR A 207 -16.32 -6.32 -4.41
C TYR A 207 -15.47 -7.34 -5.21
N TRP A 208 -15.74 -7.51 -6.51
CA TRP A 208 -14.88 -8.19 -7.48
C TRP A 208 -13.43 -7.68 -7.61
N SER A 209 -13.05 -6.54 -7.04
CA SER A 209 -11.68 -6.03 -7.07
C SER A 209 -10.70 -6.82 -6.19
N ILE A 210 -11.18 -7.66 -5.26
CA ILE A 210 -10.39 -8.74 -4.64
C ILE A 210 -9.98 -9.80 -5.70
N PHE A 211 -10.71 -9.87 -6.82
CA PHE A 211 -10.56 -10.83 -7.91
C PHE A 211 -9.95 -10.27 -9.18
N ASP A 212 -9.49 -9.01 -9.20
CA ASP A 212 -8.66 -8.46 -10.31
C ASP A 212 -7.30 -9.19 -10.47
N PHE A 213 -6.99 -10.09 -9.54
CA PHE A 213 -5.92 -11.08 -9.65
C PHE A 213 -6.19 -12.19 -10.69
N VAL A 214 -7.43 -12.31 -11.19
CA VAL A 214 -7.77 -13.14 -12.33
C VAL A 214 -8.17 -12.21 -13.45
N ASP A 215 -7.60 -12.40 -14.65
CA ASP A 215 -8.07 -11.73 -15.87
C ASP A 215 -9.60 -11.83 -15.92
N ARG A 216 -10.26 -10.70 -15.63
CA ARG A 216 -11.70 -10.61 -15.40
C ARG A 216 -12.47 -11.10 -16.62
N SER A 217 -11.94 -10.85 -17.81
CA SER A 217 -12.45 -11.37 -19.08
C SER A 217 -12.36 -12.90 -19.10
N ALA A 218 -11.18 -13.46 -18.84
CA ALA A 218 -10.97 -14.91 -18.88
C ALA A 218 -11.76 -15.66 -17.80
N LEU A 219 -11.95 -15.08 -16.61
CA LEU A 219 -12.76 -15.67 -15.54
C LEU A 219 -14.25 -15.63 -15.88
N ILE A 220 -14.74 -14.51 -16.39
CA ILE A 220 -16.14 -14.37 -16.82
C ILE A 220 -16.44 -15.32 -17.98
N ASP A 221 -15.51 -15.48 -18.92
CA ASP A 221 -15.65 -16.39 -20.05
C ASP A 221 -15.58 -17.86 -19.61
N ASP A 222 -14.67 -18.25 -18.71
CA ASP A 222 -14.60 -19.61 -18.14
C ASP A 222 -15.83 -19.96 -17.28
N LEU A 223 -16.39 -19.00 -16.54
CA LEU A 223 -17.62 -19.19 -15.77
C LEU A 223 -18.86 -19.28 -16.66
N LYS A 224 -18.92 -18.50 -17.75
CA LYS A 224 -19.97 -18.61 -18.76
C LYS A 224 -19.92 -19.93 -19.52
N ASP A 225 -18.72 -20.39 -19.88
CA ASP A 225 -18.50 -21.70 -20.52
C ASP A 225 -18.92 -22.87 -19.60
N LYS A 226 -18.87 -22.66 -18.28
CA LYS A 226 -19.37 -23.60 -17.26
C LYS A 226 -20.84 -23.41 -16.88
N GLY A 227 -21.55 -22.49 -17.54
CA GLY A 227 -22.99 -22.24 -17.33
C GLY A 227 -23.34 -21.50 -16.03
N ILE A 228 -22.38 -20.79 -15.42
CA ILE A 228 -22.56 -20.08 -14.15
C ILE A 228 -22.78 -18.59 -14.45
N SER A 229 -23.98 -18.07 -14.19
CA SER A 229 -24.29 -16.63 -14.29
C SER A 229 -24.03 -15.91 -12.97
N LEU A 230 -23.22 -14.86 -12.97
CA LEU A 230 -22.97 -14.01 -11.79
C LEU A 230 -24.08 -12.96 -11.65
N PRO A 231 -24.69 -12.79 -10.46
CA PRO A 231 -25.66 -11.72 -10.20
C PRO A 231 -24.97 -10.37 -9.95
N GLU A 232 -25.59 -9.27 -10.39
CA GLU A 232 -25.19 -7.90 -10.03
C GLU A 232 -25.55 -7.63 -8.57
N PHE A 233 -24.58 -7.63 -7.65
CA PHE A 233 -24.81 -7.42 -6.22
C PHE A 233 -24.08 -6.17 -5.69
N SER A 234 -24.75 -5.45 -4.77
CA SER A 234 -24.23 -4.31 -4.00
C SER A 234 -24.20 -4.68 -2.51
N PRO A 235 -23.02 -4.77 -1.86
CA PRO A 235 -22.89 -5.37 -0.53
C PRO A 235 -23.05 -4.37 0.64
N PHE A 236 -23.49 -3.14 0.40
CA PHE A 236 -23.76 -2.16 1.47
C PHE A 236 -25.24 -1.98 1.77
N ALA A 237 -26.08 -2.96 1.47
CA ALA A 237 -27.28 -3.11 2.28
C ALA A 237 -26.78 -3.46 3.69
N PRO A 238 -26.97 -2.59 4.69
CA PRO A 238 -26.50 -2.88 6.05
C PRO A 238 -27.03 -4.25 6.45
N LEU A 239 -26.15 -5.14 6.93
CA LEU A 239 -26.58 -6.27 7.75
C LEU A 239 -27.54 -5.68 8.78
N ASN A 240 -28.79 -6.13 8.75
CA ASN A 240 -29.89 -5.42 9.40
C ASN A 240 -29.55 -5.10 10.87
N ASN A 241 -30.02 -3.93 11.30
CA ASN A 241 -29.87 -3.31 12.61
C ASN A 241 -29.68 -4.34 13.76
N PRO A 242 -28.60 -4.28 14.57
CA PRO A 242 -28.27 -5.26 15.62
C PRO A 242 -29.28 -5.35 16.79
N ASN A 243 -30.46 -4.77 16.66
CA ASN A 243 -31.56 -4.83 17.63
C ASN A 243 -32.66 -5.85 17.26
N ASP A 244 -32.52 -6.60 16.17
CA ASP A 244 -33.49 -7.63 15.79
C ASP A 244 -33.10 -9.01 16.36
N ASN A 245 -33.42 -9.24 17.64
CA ASN A 245 -33.02 -10.42 18.44
C ASN A 245 -33.73 -11.74 18.05
N THR A 246 -34.08 -11.96 16.78
CA THR A 246 -34.82 -13.16 16.33
C THR A 246 -34.27 -13.86 15.09
N THR A 247 -32.97 -13.73 14.79
CA THR A 247 -32.33 -14.53 13.73
C THR A 247 -32.05 -15.95 14.23
N ASN A 248 -32.71 -16.94 13.62
CA ASN A 248 -32.35 -18.34 13.77
C ASN A 248 -30.93 -18.55 13.21
N SER A 249 -30.11 -19.39 13.85
CA SER A 249 -28.73 -19.70 13.42
C SER A 249 -28.61 -20.09 11.95
N ASP A 250 -29.67 -20.71 11.40
CA ASP A 250 -29.73 -21.14 10.00
C ASP A 250 -29.79 -19.97 9.00
N GLY A 251 -30.24 -18.79 9.43
CA GLY A 251 -30.30 -17.59 8.60
C GLY A 251 -28.94 -16.94 8.38
N GLU A 252 -28.11 -16.87 9.44
CA GLU A 252 -26.80 -16.23 9.41
C GLU A 252 -25.80 -17.01 8.53
N SER A 253 -25.81 -18.35 8.61
CA SER A 253 -24.98 -19.19 7.74
C SER A 253 -25.33 -18.99 6.27
N ARG A 254 -26.63 -18.84 5.95
CA ARG A 254 -27.10 -18.61 4.58
C ARG A 254 -26.70 -17.24 4.05
N GLU A 255 -26.77 -16.19 4.86
CA GLU A 255 -26.30 -14.85 4.44
C GLU A 255 -24.79 -14.84 4.16
N ILE A 256 -24.01 -15.52 5.00
CA ILE A 256 -22.55 -15.63 4.80
C ILE A 256 -22.24 -16.45 3.55
N GLU A 257 -22.95 -17.56 3.32
CA GLU A 257 -22.79 -18.37 2.10
C GLU A 257 -23.22 -17.60 0.84
N GLU A 258 -24.30 -16.82 0.89
CA GLU A 258 -24.73 -15.97 -0.24
C GLU A 258 -23.69 -14.87 -0.53
N LEU A 259 -23.04 -14.33 0.51
CA LEU A 259 -22.00 -13.30 0.37
C LEU A 259 -20.65 -13.86 -0.11
N PHE A 260 -20.19 -14.96 0.48
CA PHE A 260 -18.87 -15.53 0.21
C PHE A 260 -18.89 -16.62 -0.87
N GLY A 261 -20.03 -17.23 -1.15
CA GLY A 261 -20.19 -18.31 -2.12
C GLY A 261 -19.53 -18.03 -3.47
N PRO A 262 -19.80 -16.87 -4.10
CA PRO A 262 -19.17 -16.49 -5.36
C PRO A 262 -17.63 -16.35 -5.29
N CYS A 263 -17.08 -16.13 -4.09
CA CYS A 263 -15.66 -15.93 -3.83
C CYS A 263 -14.87 -17.24 -3.65
N LEU A 264 -15.54 -18.31 -3.21
CA LEU A 264 -14.91 -19.57 -2.81
C LEU A 264 -14.07 -20.24 -3.91
N PRO A 265 -14.50 -20.30 -5.20
CA PRO A 265 -13.68 -20.90 -6.25
C PRO A 265 -12.35 -20.16 -6.44
N VAL A 266 -12.37 -18.84 -6.30
CA VAL A 266 -11.17 -18.02 -6.44
C VAL A 266 -10.27 -18.19 -5.23
N PHE A 267 -10.83 -18.20 -4.02
CA PHE A 267 -10.02 -18.43 -2.84
C PHE A 267 -9.33 -19.81 -2.89
N ARG A 268 -10.04 -20.85 -3.32
CA ARG A 268 -9.45 -22.18 -3.54
C ARG A 268 -8.28 -22.17 -4.50
N ARG A 269 -8.40 -21.45 -5.62
CA ARG A 269 -7.36 -21.42 -6.65
C ARG A 269 -6.03 -20.86 -6.14
N PHE A 270 -6.08 -19.97 -5.16
CA PHE A 270 -4.92 -19.14 -4.83
C PHE A 270 -4.38 -19.28 -3.43
N PHE A 271 -5.24 -19.61 -2.47
CA PHE A 271 -4.82 -19.78 -1.09
C PHE A 271 -4.53 -21.24 -0.79
N THR A 272 -5.30 -22.20 -1.33
CA THR A 272 -5.16 -23.61 -1.00
C THR A 272 -3.75 -24.15 -1.29
N GLY A 273 -3.06 -24.61 -0.24
CA GLY A 273 -1.72 -25.18 -0.32
C GLY A 273 -0.59 -24.15 -0.28
N ASN A 274 -0.90 -22.85 -0.26
CA ASN A 274 0.08 -21.77 -0.18
C ASN A 274 0.09 -21.17 1.23
N LYS A 275 0.83 -21.81 2.14
CA LYS A 275 0.88 -21.48 3.58
C LYS A 275 1.05 -19.98 3.90
N PRO A 276 1.96 -19.22 3.24
CA PRO A 276 2.05 -17.77 3.42
C PRO A 276 0.75 -17.03 3.08
N LEU A 277 0.13 -17.34 1.94
CA LEU A 277 -1.10 -16.68 1.50
C LEU A 277 -2.30 -17.08 2.36
N GLU A 278 -2.40 -18.34 2.79
CA GLU A 278 -3.45 -18.80 3.73
C GLU A 278 -3.42 -17.96 5.02
N LYS A 279 -2.22 -17.74 5.58
CA LYS A 279 -2.03 -16.90 6.77
C LYS A 279 -2.43 -15.44 6.52
N ILE A 280 -2.09 -14.89 5.35
CA ILE A 280 -2.46 -13.52 4.97
C ILE A 280 -3.98 -13.38 4.85
N LEU A 281 -4.67 -14.34 4.23
CA LEU A 281 -6.12 -14.35 4.11
C LEU A 281 -6.77 -14.34 5.50
N LEU A 282 -6.35 -15.23 6.40
CA LEU A 282 -6.89 -15.32 7.77
C LEU A 282 -6.67 -14.02 8.57
N ASN A 283 -5.48 -13.41 8.46
CA ASN A 283 -5.20 -12.11 9.08
C ASN A 283 -6.13 -11.02 8.54
N THR A 284 -6.27 -10.97 7.22
CA THR A 284 -7.07 -9.95 6.53
C THR A 284 -8.54 -10.06 6.93
N LEU A 285 -9.08 -11.29 6.99
CA LEU A 285 -10.45 -11.52 7.45
C LEU A 285 -10.65 -11.04 8.90
N CYS A 286 -9.68 -11.29 9.79
CA CYS A 286 -9.76 -10.80 11.17
C CYS A 286 -9.69 -9.27 11.27
N GLU A 287 -8.83 -8.64 10.49
CA GLU A 287 -8.70 -7.17 10.45
C GLU A 287 -9.98 -6.52 9.94
N VAL A 288 -10.49 -6.97 8.78
CA VAL A 288 -11.74 -6.49 8.19
C VAL A 288 -12.90 -6.68 9.17
N TYR A 289 -12.98 -7.84 9.79
CA TYR A 289 -14.03 -8.16 10.75
C TYR A 289 -13.98 -7.23 11.98
N TYR A 290 -12.78 -6.98 12.52
CA TYR A 290 -12.58 -6.07 13.65
C TYR A 290 -12.91 -4.62 13.30
N GLU A 291 -12.44 -4.13 12.16
CA GLU A 291 -12.66 -2.76 11.69
C GLU A 291 -14.15 -2.45 11.46
N ASN A 292 -14.91 -3.43 10.96
CA ASN A 292 -16.33 -3.27 10.66
C ASN A 292 -17.26 -3.57 11.86
N GLN A 293 -16.70 -3.91 13.03
CA GLN A 293 -17.49 -4.25 14.23
C GLN A 293 -18.55 -5.32 13.96
N CYS A 294 -18.19 -6.31 13.14
CA CYS A 294 -19.11 -7.38 12.74
C CYS A 294 -19.62 -8.19 13.96
N PRO A 295 -20.79 -8.84 13.85
CA PRO A 295 -21.34 -9.67 14.94
C PRO A 295 -20.39 -10.80 15.31
N LYS A 296 -20.15 -11.01 16.63
CA LYS A 296 -19.14 -11.93 17.23
C LYS A 296 -18.99 -13.28 16.53
N ASP A 297 -20.11 -13.81 16.06
CA ASP A 297 -20.17 -15.17 15.53
C ASP A 297 -19.86 -15.26 14.03
N SER A 298 -19.96 -14.16 13.28
CA SER A 298 -19.83 -14.20 11.82
C SER A 298 -18.41 -14.59 11.36
N LEU A 299 -17.37 -14.27 12.14
CA LEU A 299 -15.99 -14.68 11.79
C LEU A 299 -15.82 -16.19 11.88
N THR A 300 -16.38 -16.81 12.93
CA THR A 300 -16.37 -18.27 13.09
C THR A 300 -17.12 -18.93 11.93
N SER A 301 -18.29 -18.43 11.56
CA SER A 301 -19.05 -18.97 10.42
C SER A 301 -18.33 -18.79 9.07
N ILE A 302 -17.61 -17.69 8.87
CA ILE A 302 -16.74 -17.54 7.68
C ILE A 302 -15.63 -18.60 7.69
N PHE A 303 -14.99 -18.84 8.84
CA PHE A 303 -13.93 -19.84 8.96
C PHE A 303 -14.45 -21.26 8.73
N GLU A 304 -15.62 -21.60 9.28
CA GLU A 304 -16.31 -22.86 9.01
C GLU A 304 -16.60 -23.04 7.52
N LEU A 305 -17.11 -22.00 6.85
CA LEU A 305 -17.36 -22.02 5.41
C LEU A 305 -16.08 -22.29 4.61
N LEU A 306 -14.97 -21.61 4.96
CA LEU A 306 -13.68 -21.81 4.28
C LEU A 306 -13.12 -23.23 4.45
N ILE A 307 -13.34 -23.86 5.61
CA ILE A 307 -12.96 -25.26 5.83
C ILE A 307 -13.88 -26.20 5.07
N MET A 308 -15.19 -26.03 5.20
CA MET A 308 -16.21 -26.86 4.56
C MET A 308 -16.03 -26.90 3.05
N GLU A 309 -15.68 -25.76 2.46
CA GLU A 309 -15.50 -25.58 1.02
C GLU A 309 -14.10 -25.94 0.53
N ASN A 310 -13.25 -26.47 1.42
CA ASN A 310 -11.85 -26.83 1.16
C ASN A 310 -11.02 -25.65 0.61
N VAL A 311 -11.35 -24.42 0.99
CA VAL A 311 -10.55 -23.24 0.66
C VAL A 311 -9.27 -23.24 1.49
N LEU A 312 -9.42 -23.48 2.80
CA LEU A 312 -8.31 -23.52 3.74
C LEU A 312 -8.34 -24.87 4.49
N PRO A 313 -7.23 -25.61 4.54
CA PRO A 313 -7.18 -26.83 5.33
C PRO A 313 -7.21 -26.49 6.83
N ARG A 314 -7.67 -27.43 7.66
CA ARG A 314 -7.71 -27.27 9.13
C ARG A 314 -6.34 -26.86 9.69
N ASP A 315 -5.27 -27.45 9.18
CA ASP A 315 -3.89 -27.14 9.58
C ASP A 315 -3.54 -25.67 9.35
N ALA A 316 -4.08 -25.00 8.33
CA ALA A 316 -3.84 -23.58 8.12
C ALA A 316 -4.36 -22.73 9.29
N PHE A 317 -5.54 -23.07 9.83
CA PHE A 317 -6.10 -22.41 11.00
C PHE A 317 -5.31 -22.71 12.27
N LEU A 318 -4.84 -23.95 12.44
CA LEU A 318 -4.02 -24.34 13.59
C LEU A 318 -2.65 -23.65 13.57
N ASP A 319 -2.00 -23.64 12.40
CA ASP A 319 -0.74 -22.93 12.17
C ASP A 319 -0.91 -21.44 12.46
N TRP A 320 -1.93 -20.82 11.88
CA TRP A 320 -2.29 -19.43 12.11
C TRP A 320 -2.58 -19.13 13.60
N TRP A 321 -3.36 -19.99 14.25
CA TRP A 321 -3.70 -19.86 15.67
C TRP A 321 -2.52 -20.09 16.60
N SER A 322 -1.49 -20.83 16.20
CA SER A 322 -0.28 -21.01 17.01
C SER A 322 0.57 -19.71 17.08
N LEU A 323 0.38 -18.82 16.10
CA LEU A 323 1.19 -17.61 15.91
C LEU A 323 0.62 -16.36 16.61
N LYS A 324 -0.22 -16.53 17.65
CA LYS A 324 -1.06 -15.51 18.34
C LYS A 324 -0.39 -14.19 18.75
N GLN A 325 0.92 -14.07 18.64
CA GLN A 325 1.71 -13.01 19.25
C GLN A 325 1.99 -11.80 18.34
N GLN A 326 1.48 -11.75 17.10
CA GLN A 326 2.01 -10.79 16.11
C GLN A 326 1.08 -9.65 15.68
N CYS A 327 -0.22 -9.59 16.05
CA CYS A 327 -1.09 -8.49 15.61
C CYS A 327 -2.13 -8.04 16.65
N ARG A 328 -2.34 -6.72 16.80
CA ARG A 328 -3.25 -6.12 17.80
C ARG A 328 -4.73 -6.46 17.58
N ALA A 329 -5.17 -6.65 16.33
CA ALA A 329 -6.55 -7.06 16.04
C ALA A 329 -6.88 -8.43 16.64
N TYR A 330 -5.87 -9.27 16.85
CA TYR A 330 -6.05 -10.57 17.48
C TYR A 330 -6.46 -10.48 18.93
N ASP A 331 -6.04 -9.49 19.71
CA ASP A 331 -6.40 -9.46 21.14
C ASP A 331 -7.92 -9.34 21.35
N VAL A 332 -8.63 -8.78 20.37
CA VAL A 332 -10.10 -8.68 20.40
C VAL A 332 -10.72 -9.94 19.81
N VAL A 333 -10.22 -10.41 18.68
CA VAL A 333 -10.71 -11.64 18.01
C VAL A 333 -10.47 -12.89 18.86
N LEU A 334 -9.33 -13.00 19.55
CA LEU A 334 -8.98 -14.11 20.45
C LEU A 334 -9.80 -14.14 21.75
N ARG A 335 -10.45 -13.01 22.10
CA ARG A 335 -11.42 -12.98 23.21
C ARG A 335 -12.79 -13.49 22.78
N ASP A 336 -12.98 -13.74 21.49
CA ASP A 336 -14.18 -14.41 21.03
C ASP A 336 -14.18 -15.85 21.52
N LEU A 337 -15.14 -16.15 22.40
CA LEU A 337 -15.25 -17.46 23.02
C LEU A 337 -15.61 -18.52 21.97
N LYS A 338 -16.41 -18.19 20.95
CA LYS A 338 -16.78 -19.13 19.90
C LYS A 338 -15.59 -19.45 19.00
N LEU A 339 -14.81 -18.45 18.60
CA LEU A 339 -13.62 -18.70 17.80
C LEU A 339 -12.60 -19.57 18.57
N LYS A 340 -12.44 -19.32 19.86
CA LYS A 340 -11.58 -20.16 20.71
C LYS A 340 -12.09 -21.60 20.77
N THR A 341 -13.38 -21.80 21.03
CA THR A 341 -14.00 -23.13 21.06
C THR A 341 -13.86 -23.83 19.71
N PHE A 342 -14.11 -23.13 18.60
CA PHE A 342 -13.92 -23.64 17.25
C PHE A 342 -12.49 -24.16 17.02
N VAL A 343 -11.46 -23.40 17.41
CA VAL A 343 -10.08 -23.87 17.23
C VAL A 343 -9.74 -25.04 18.18
N GLU A 344 -10.27 -25.06 19.40
CA GLU A 344 -10.12 -26.21 20.32
C GLU A 344 -10.78 -27.47 19.74
N GLU A 345 -11.95 -27.35 19.13
CA GLU A 345 -12.62 -28.45 18.43
C GLU A 345 -11.80 -28.94 17.22
N LEU A 346 -11.21 -28.02 16.44
CA LEU A 346 -10.29 -28.39 15.35
C LEU A 346 -9.10 -29.19 15.88
N GLN A 347 -8.52 -28.81 17.03
CA GLN A 347 -7.38 -29.52 17.65
C GLN A 347 -7.74 -30.93 18.15
N HIS A 348 -8.98 -31.14 18.60
CA HIS A 348 -9.44 -32.44 19.11
C HIS A 348 -9.99 -33.38 18.03
N SER A 349 -10.20 -32.87 16.83
CA SER A 349 -10.73 -33.63 15.68
C SER A 349 -9.67 -34.39 14.87
N ILE A 350 -8.40 -34.34 15.31
CA ILE A 350 -7.24 -35.07 14.76
C ILE A 350 -7.07 -36.36 15.56
#